data_AF-A0A3D4IHK6-F1
#
_entry.id   AF-A0A3D4IHK6-F1
#
_cell.length_a   1.000
_cell.length_b   1.000
_cell.length_c   1.000
_cell.angle_alpha   90.00
_cell.angle_beta   90.00
_cell.angle_gamma   90.00
#
_symmetry.space_group_name_H-M   'P 1'
#
loop_
_entity.id
_entity.type
_entity.pdbx_description
1 polymer ?
#
loop_
_entity_poly.entity_id
_entity_poly.type
_entity_poly.pdbx_seq_one_letter_code
_entity_poly.pdbx_strand_id
1 'polypeptide(L)'
;MAVFNFPFFGNFAYFPSMAAPKKVPPRSASKSKKRTSTPLVPPISDERKKEILGLVLMVVALLCSLAVLTFSVKDETLIERAFNPSAMGVGEIPTSENALGRIGALIAYWLVPSFLGYFTLVFPLAFLILWGYYTFRNKPHQPLIRTGLRMGSIALMLSTITGWMNIVFSDTKDPVVPHLSGCIGIELANILIGIFGSFGSVLILFVLVVIGLMLTMDRDVQTSVDRAEDFFFELRERLSRWISERESQKEQDISEKHLPFTTPKEGIFSRSTGEITPVPQPEAQPLVTRSFPALVISTPQASFEPTATP
;
A
#
# COMPACT_ATOMS: atom_id res chain seq x y z
N MET A 1 -34.73 60.25 -6.59
CA MET A 1 -34.49 61.52 -5.85
C MET A 1 -33.36 61.24 -4.87
N ALA A 2 -32.23 61.94 -4.79
CA ALA A 2 -31.82 63.20 -5.37
C ALA A 2 -30.32 63.15 -5.72
N VAL A 3 -29.99 63.89 -6.77
CA VAL A 3 -28.66 64.22 -7.32
C VAL A 3 -28.04 65.36 -6.49
N PHE A 4 -26.77 65.68 -6.78
CA PHE A 4 -25.99 66.91 -6.46
C PHE A 4 -25.04 66.78 -5.25
N ASN A 5 -23.78 67.22 -5.27
CA ASN A 5 -23.03 68.06 -6.22
C ASN A 5 -21.50 67.89 -5.97
N PHE A 6 -20.70 67.82 -7.03
CA PHE A 6 -19.28 68.25 -7.07
C PHE A 6 -19.27 69.77 -7.47
N PRO A 7 -18.15 70.50 -7.75
CA PRO A 7 -16.71 70.27 -7.59
C PRO A 7 -15.95 71.53 -7.03
N PHE A 8 -14.60 71.48 -7.01
CA PHE A 8 -13.65 72.46 -7.61
C PHE A 8 -12.42 72.88 -6.77
N PHE A 9 -11.32 72.97 -7.51
CA PHE A 9 -9.91 73.19 -7.18
C PHE A 9 -9.56 74.51 -6.47
N GLY A 10 -8.39 74.54 -5.81
CA GLY A 10 -7.68 75.78 -5.46
C GLY A 10 -6.31 75.53 -4.84
N ASN A 11 -5.26 76.03 -5.51
CA ASN A 11 -3.84 75.75 -5.31
C ASN A 11 -3.13 76.88 -4.53
N PHE A 12 -2.01 76.54 -3.86
CA PHE A 12 -0.80 77.35 -3.60
C PHE A 12 -0.83 78.65 -2.76
N ALA A 13 0.01 78.70 -1.69
CA ALA A 13 1.13 79.65 -1.48
C ALA A 13 1.37 80.09 0.00
N TYR A 14 2.50 79.62 0.55
CA TYR A 14 3.62 80.33 1.24
C TYR A 14 3.48 81.29 2.48
N PHE A 15 4.40 81.02 3.42
CA PHE A 15 5.07 81.84 4.48
C PHE A 15 4.40 82.04 5.87
N PRO A 16 5.16 82.37 6.96
CA PRO A 16 6.51 81.95 7.38
C PRO A 16 6.59 81.54 8.89
N SER A 17 7.79 81.08 9.29
CA SER A 17 8.28 80.74 10.64
C SER A 17 8.12 81.82 11.72
N MET A 18 7.67 81.46 12.92
CA MET A 18 8.01 82.13 14.20
C MET A 18 8.04 81.14 15.38
N ALA A 19 8.91 81.46 16.35
CA ALA A 19 9.42 80.61 17.42
C ALA A 19 8.45 80.29 18.59
N ALA A 20 8.85 79.26 19.34
CA ALA A 20 8.12 78.56 20.41
C ALA A 20 7.84 79.34 21.71
N PRO A 21 6.95 78.80 22.57
CA PRO A 21 7.31 78.63 23.98
C PRO A 21 7.11 77.20 24.52
N LYS A 22 7.98 76.87 25.49
CA LYS A 22 8.23 75.59 26.17
C LYS A 22 6.98 74.88 26.73
N LYS A 23 6.91 73.55 26.56
CA LYS A 23 6.08 72.65 27.39
C LYS A 23 6.88 71.41 27.86
N VAL A 24 7.09 71.39 29.18
CA VAL A 24 7.18 70.27 30.15
C VAL A 24 7.84 68.95 29.68
N PRO A 25 8.90 68.46 30.36
CA PRO A 25 9.52 67.18 30.01
C PRO A 25 8.55 66.01 30.27
N PRO A 26 8.37 65.08 29.31
CA PRO A 26 7.58 63.90 29.57
C PRO A 26 8.36 62.96 30.51
N ARG A 27 7.69 62.65 31.62
CA ARG A 27 8.04 61.62 32.62
C ARG A 27 8.49 60.35 31.91
N SER A 28 9.70 59.87 32.23
CA SER A 28 10.27 58.66 31.63
C SER A 28 9.33 57.48 31.82
N ALA A 29 8.67 57.06 30.74
CA ALA A 29 7.97 55.78 30.70
C ALA A 29 9.03 54.68 30.76
N SER A 30 9.19 54.09 31.96
CA SER A 30 9.93 52.85 32.14
C SER A 30 9.35 51.80 31.18
N LYS A 31 10.11 51.43 30.15
CA LYS A 31 9.79 50.27 29.31
C LYS A 31 9.83 49.04 30.20
N SER A 32 8.67 48.59 30.65
CA SER A 32 8.49 47.27 31.26
C SER A 32 8.99 46.23 30.26
N LYS A 33 10.19 45.70 30.52
CA LYS A 33 10.81 44.62 29.77
C LYS A 33 9.95 43.38 30.03
N LYS A 34 9.00 43.14 29.13
CA LYS A 34 8.16 41.94 29.12
C LYS A 34 9.10 40.73 29.13
N ARG A 35 9.20 40.06 30.28
CA ARG A 35 9.95 38.81 30.42
C ARG A 35 9.24 37.78 29.56
N THR A 36 9.72 37.56 28.35
CA THR A 36 9.39 36.40 27.54
C THR A 36 9.93 35.19 28.33
N SER A 37 9.03 34.45 28.97
CA SER A 37 9.33 33.15 29.52
C SER A 37 9.71 32.24 28.36
N THR A 38 11.01 32.02 28.16
CA THR A 38 11.50 31.06 27.18
C THR A 38 10.97 29.68 27.56
N PRO A 39 10.24 28.97 26.68
CA PRO A 39 9.81 27.61 26.97
C PRO A 39 11.03 26.71 27.20
N LEU A 40 10.97 25.84 28.22
CA LEU A 40 12.05 24.91 28.60
C LEU A 40 12.36 23.86 27.53
N VAL A 41 11.51 23.72 26.53
CA VAL A 41 11.71 22.84 25.36
C VAL A 41 11.51 23.69 24.10
N PRO A 42 12.48 23.74 23.17
CA PRO A 42 12.30 24.45 21.91
C PRO A 42 11.11 23.85 21.15
N PRO A 43 10.21 24.66 20.58
CA PRO A 43 9.09 24.15 19.81
C PRO A 43 9.61 23.35 18.62
N ILE A 44 8.93 22.23 18.31
CA ILE A 44 9.23 21.41 17.14
C ILE A 44 9.15 22.30 15.89
N SER A 45 10.20 22.29 15.05
CA SER A 45 10.24 23.07 13.83
C SER A 45 9.14 22.63 12.85
N ASP A 46 8.66 23.54 12.01
CA ASP A 46 7.61 23.21 11.05
C ASP A 46 8.06 22.18 10.01
N GLU A 47 9.37 22.11 9.73
CA GLU A 47 9.97 21.06 8.90
C GLU A 47 9.86 19.68 9.56
N ARG A 48 10.20 19.58 10.85
CA ARG A 48 10.05 18.34 11.63
C ARG A 48 8.59 17.89 11.69
N LYS A 49 7.64 18.82 11.81
CA LYS A 49 6.20 18.50 11.78
C LYS A 49 5.79 17.91 10.43
N LYS A 50 6.28 18.48 9.32
CA LYS A 50 6.02 17.95 7.97
C LYS A 50 6.67 16.59 7.74
N GLU A 51 7.89 16.38 8.22
CA GLU A 51 8.55 15.07 8.22
C GLU A 51 7.69 14.02 8.94
N ILE A 52 7.28 14.30 10.18
CA ILE A 52 6.44 13.39 10.97
C ILE A 52 5.11 13.14 10.26
N LEU A 53 4.46 14.18 9.74
CA LEU A 53 3.19 14.06 9.03
C LEU A 53 3.32 13.19 7.77
N GLY A 54 4.37 13.38 6.98
CA GLY A 54 4.63 12.58 5.78
C GLY A 54 4.86 11.11 6.10
N LEU A 55 5.62 10.83 7.17
CA LEU A 55 5.86 9.47 7.65
C LEU A 55 4.57 8.80 8.15
N VAL A 56 3.77 9.50 8.96
CA VAL A 56 2.46 9.01 9.42
C VAL A 56 1.55 8.71 8.23
N LEU A 57 1.51 9.59 7.23
CA LEU A 57 0.68 9.40 6.04
C LEU A 57 1.09 8.15 5.24
N MET A 58 2.39 7.92 5.08
CA MET A 58 2.90 6.69 4.43
C MET A 58 2.52 5.43 5.21
N VAL A 59 2.64 5.44 6.55
CA VAL A 59 2.27 4.29 7.38
C VAL A 59 0.77 4.00 7.28
N VAL A 60 -0.08 5.03 7.36
CA VAL A 60 -1.53 4.88 7.18
C VAL A 60 -1.85 4.32 5.79
N ALA A 61 -1.18 4.79 4.73
CA ALA A 61 -1.36 4.26 3.39
C ALA A 61 -1.02 2.76 3.31
N LEU A 62 0.09 2.35 3.93
CA LEU A 62 0.53 0.95 3.96
C LEU A 62 -0.44 0.05 4.74
N LEU A 63 -0.96 0.52 5.88
CA LEU A 63 -1.97 -0.21 6.65
C LEU A 63 -3.26 -0.37 5.87
N CYS A 64 -3.76 0.70 5.24
CA CYS A 64 -4.91 0.60 4.35
C CYS A 64 -4.63 -0.35 3.16
N SER A 65 -3.38 -0.42 2.67
CA SER A 65 -3.03 -1.30 1.55
C SER A 65 -3.12 -2.75 1.98
N LEU A 66 -2.57 -3.05 3.15
CA LEU A 66 -2.66 -4.37 3.76
C LEU A 66 -4.11 -4.77 4.05
N ALA A 67 -4.93 -3.83 4.54
CA ALA A 67 -6.36 -4.06 4.75
C ALA A 67 -7.05 -4.49 3.45
N VAL A 68 -6.83 -3.76 2.35
CA VAL A 68 -7.45 -4.08 1.04
C VAL A 68 -6.88 -5.37 0.44
N LEU A 69 -5.56 -5.61 0.55
CA LEU A 69 -4.93 -6.84 0.06
C LEU A 69 -5.42 -8.10 0.78
N THR A 70 -5.77 -7.97 2.05
CA THR A 70 -6.29 -9.07 2.88
C THR A 70 -7.81 -9.00 3.03
N PHE A 71 -8.49 -8.32 2.10
CA PHE A 71 -9.96 -8.31 2.04
C PHE A 71 -10.48 -9.73 1.78
N SER A 72 -11.45 -10.15 2.59
CA SER A 72 -12.20 -11.39 2.44
C SER A 72 -13.68 -11.07 2.34
N VAL A 73 -14.38 -11.66 1.38
CA VAL A 73 -15.83 -11.48 1.20
C VAL A 73 -16.61 -11.97 2.43
N LYS A 74 -16.05 -12.91 3.22
CA LYS A 74 -16.67 -13.35 4.47
C LYS A 74 -16.74 -12.24 5.53
N ASP A 75 -15.74 -11.35 5.53
CA ASP A 75 -15.69 -10.22 6.46
C ASP A 75 -16.74 -9.15 6.11
N GLU A 76 -17.31 -9.17 4.91
CA GLU A 76 -18.42 -8.29 4.52
C GLU A 76 -19.66 -8.56 5.37
N THR A 77 -20.00 -9.84 5.56
CA THR A 77 -21.15 -10.24 6.39
C THR A 77 -20.99 -9.84 7.87
N LEU A 78 -19.76 -9.73 8.36
CA LEU A 78 -19.46 -9.22 9.70
C LEU A 78 -19.83 -7.75 9.83
N ILE A 79 -19.46 -6.96 8.84
CA ILE A 79 -19.65 -5.52 8.81
C ILE A 79 -21.12 -5.19 8.57
N GLU A 80 -21.79 -5.89 7.64
CA GLU A 80 -23.23 -5.72 7.41
C GLU A 80 -24.06 -5.98 8.66
N ARG A 81 -23.75 -7.02 9.44
CA ARG A 81 -24.40 -7.30 10.72
C ARG A 81 -24.12 -6.23 11.78
N ALA A 82 -22.93 -5.62 11.75
CA ALA A 82 -22.57 -4.55 12.67
C ALA A 82 -23.34 -3.25 12.40
N PHE A 83 -23.61 -2.95 11.12
CA PHE A 83 -24.35 -1.74 10.71
C PHE A 83 -25.87 -1.94 10.61
N ASN A 84 -26.35 -3.18 10.45
CA ASN A 84 -27.78 -3.51 10.47
C ASN A 84 -28.10 -4.50 11.60
N PRO A 85 -28.35 -4.02 12.84
CA PRO A 85 -28.65 -4.88 13.98
C PRO A 85 -29.95 -5.68 13.83
N SER A 86 -30.81 -5.32 12.88
CA SER A 86 -32.02 -6.07 12.51
C SER A 86 -31.71 -7.37 11.77
N ALA A 87 -30.51 -7.51 11.19
CA ALA A 87 -30.01 -8.72 10.54
C ALA A 87 -29.29 -9.67 11.53
N MET A 88 -29.41 -9.41 12.83
CA MET A 88 -28.76 -10.19 13.89
C MET A 88 -29.44 -11.55 14.05
N GLY A 89 -28.95 -12.55 13.31
CA GLY A 89 -29.18 -13.94 13.66
C GLY A 89 -28.49 -14.26 15.00
N VAL A 90 -29.13 -15.08 15.84
CA VAL A 90 -28.56 -15.58 17.08
C VAL A 90 -27.43 -16.55 16.71
N GLY A 91 -26.18 -16.08 16.79
CA GLY A 91 -25.00 -16.87 16.45
C GLY A 91 -23.71 -16.20 16.89
N GLU A 92 -22.63 -16.98 16.93
CA GLU A 92 -21.30 -16.49 17.26
C GLU A 92 -20.87 -15.38 16.29
N ILE A 93 -20.22 -14.33 16.81
CA ILE A 93 -19.65 -13.26 15.99
C ILE A 93 -18.40 -13.85 15.31
N PRO A 94 -18.40 -14.04 13.98
CA PRO A 94 -17.25 -14.62 13.31
C PRO A 94 -15.99 -13.76 13.53
N THR A 95 -14.84 -14.42 13.61
CA THR A 95 -13.54 -13.75 13.67
C THR A 95 -13.20 -13.20 12.29
N SER A 96 -12.67 -11.99 12.22
CA SER A 96 -12.25 -11.39 10.95
C SER A 96 -11.03 -12.12 10.38
N GLU A 97 -11.06 -12.40 9.07
CA GLU A 97 -9.95 -13.01 8.33
C GLU A 97 -8.90 -11.98 7.89
N ASN A 98 -9.22 -10.68 7.92
CA ASN A 98 -8.30 -9.61 7.57
C ASN A 98 -7.06 -9.57 8.49
N ALA A 99 -5.88 -9.29 7.94
CA ALA A 99 -4.62 -9.28 8.70
C ALA A 99 -4.58 -8.19 9.79
N LEU A 100 -5.34 -7.10 9.62
CA LEU A 100 -5.49 -6.04 10.62
C LEU A 100 -6.72 -6.25 11.52
N GLY A 101 -7.32 -7.45 11.48
CA GLY A 101 -8.54 -7.81 12.18
C GLY A 101 -9.73 -6.94 11.78
N ARG A 102 -10.65 -6.72 12.72
CA ARG A 102 -11.93 -6.02 12.48
C ARG A 102 -11.78 -4.60 11.92
N ILE A 103 -10.75 -3.87 12.35
CA ILE A 103 -10.48 -2.52 11.84
C ILE A 103 -10.04 -2.59 10.38
N GLY A 104 -9.19 -3.55 10.03
CA GLY A 104 -8.80 -3.82 8.65
C GLY A 104 -9.98 -4.18 7.77
N ALA A 105 -10.82 -5.11 8.23
CA ALA A 105 -12.05 -5.48 7.53
C ALA A 105 -12.97 -4.28 7.28
N LEU A 106 -13.16 -3.40 8.28
CA LEU A 106 -13.96 -2.19 8.13
C LEU A 106 -13.36 -1.25 7.08
N ILE A 107 -12.05 -0.98 7.13
CA ILE A 107 -11.37 -0.13 6.14
C ILE A 107 -11.52 -0.74 4.74
N ALA A 108 -11.28 -2.05 4.61
CA ALA A 108 -11.36 -2.74 3.33
C ALA A 108 -12.79 -2.71 2.75
N TYR A 109 -13.82 -2.88 3.59
CA TYR A 109 -15.22 -2.74 3.19
C TYR A 109 -15.53 -1.35 2.62
N TRP A 110 -15.09 -0.28 3.30
CA TRP A 110 -15.32 1.07 2.79
C TRP A 110 -14.56 1.37 1.48
N LEU A 111 -13.37 0.80 1.30
CA LEU A 111 -12.51 1.08 0.14
C LEU A 111 -12.83 0.21 -1.09
N VAL A 112 -13.22 -1.06 -0.88
CA VAL A 112 -13.46 -2.04 -1.95
C VAL A 112 -14.93 -2.01 -2.36
N PRO A 113 -15.89 -2.65 -1.64
CA PRO A 113 -17.28 -2.66 -2.08
C PRO A 113 -17.91 -1.26 -2.13
N SER A 114 -17.67 -0.37 -1.15
CA SER A 114 -18.39 0.91 -1.09
C SER A 114 -17.82 2.04 -1.96
N PHE A 115 -16.58 1.96 -2.44
CA PHE A 115 -15.92 3.04 -3.18
C PHE A 115 -15.66 2.68 -4.65
N LEU A 116 -14.40 2.62 -5.09
CA LEU A 116 -13.99 2.33 -6.47
C LEU A 116 -13.57 0.86 -6.68
N GLY A 117 -13.84 -0.03 -5.72
CA GLY A 117 -13.39 -1.41 -5.82
C GLY A 117 -11.90 -1.56 -5.61
N TYR A 118 -11.33 -2.60 -6.21
CA TYR A 118 -9.89 -2.83 -6.17
C TYR A 118 -9.06 -1.74 -6.86
N PHE A 119 -9.67 -0.91 -7.71
CA PHE A 119 -8.99 0.27 -8.28
C PHE A 119 -8.58 1.30 -7.22
N THR A 120 -9.20 1.28 -6.03
CA THR A 120 -8.80 2.11 -4.88
C THR A 120 -7.37 1.80 -4.41
N LEU A 121 -6.93 0.55 -4.50
CA LEU A 121 -5.59 0.13 -4.07
C LEU A 121 -4.52 0.65 -5.04
N VAL A 122 -4.74 0.48 -6.34
CA VAL A 122 -3.72 0.80 -7.35
C VAL A 122 -3.52 2.31 -7.49
N PHE A 123 -4.59 3.10 -7.39
CA PHE A 123 -4.54 4.52 -7.72
C PHE A 123 -4.52 5.43 -6.46
N PRO A 124 -5.62 5.59 -5.69
CA PRO A 124 -5.63 6.44 -4.49
C PRO A 124 -4.54 6.12 -3.46
N LEU A 125 -4.30 4.83 -3.22
CA LEU A 125 -3.48 4.43 -2.08
C LEU A 125 -1.98 4.49 -2.38
N ALA A 126 -1.58 4.06 -3.58
CA ALA A 126 -0.24 4.31 -4.09
C ALA A 126 0.06 5.81 -4.18
N PHE A 127 -0.93 6.62 -4.60
CA PHE A 127 -0.81 8.07 -4.60
C PHE A 127 -0.64 8.65 -3.18
N LEU A 128 -1.33 8.11 -2.17
CA LEU A 128 -1.19 8.52 -0.77
C LEU A 128 0.23 8.30 -0.26
N ILE A 129 0.85 7.17 -0.61
CA ILE A 129 2.27 6.88 -0.29
C ILE A 129 3.17 7.93 -0.94
N LEU A 130 2.97 8.22 -2.22
CA LEU A 130 3.75 9.22 -2.94
C LEU A 130 3.58 10.62 -2.34
N TRP A 131 2.37 10.98 -1.94
CA TRP A 131 2.08 12.24 -1.26
C TRP A 131 2.80 12.32 0.08
N GLY A 132 2.73 11.25 0.89
CA GLY A 132 3.43 11.14 2.16
C GLY A 132 4.94 11.28 1.99
N TYR A 133 5.52 10.69 0.94
CA TYR A 133 6.93 10.82 0.62
C TYR A 133 7.32 12.27 0.25
N TYR A 134 6.50 12.97 -0.54
CA TYR A 134 6.74 14.38 -0.87
C TYR A 134 6.65 15.28 0.36
N THR A 135 5.68 15.04 1.24
CA THR A 135 5.53 15.78 2.50
C THR A 135 6.71 15.50 3.43
N PHE A 136 7.15 14.23 3.53
CA PHE A 136 8.31 13.82 4.31
C PHE A 136 9.60 14.49 3.83
N ARG A 137 9.77 14.65 2.51
CA ARG A 137 10.94 15.30 1.89
C ARG A 137 10.81 16.82 1.74
N ASN A 138 9.76 17.44 2.25
CA ASN A 138 9.48 18.88 2.09
C ASN A 138 9.53 19.35 0.62
N LYS A 139 9.10 18.49 -0.32
CA LYS A 139 9.08 18.78 -1.76
C LYS A 139 7.80 19.55 -2.15
N PRO A 140 7.82 20.37 -3.22
CA PRO A 140 6.62 21.05 -3.70
C PRO A 140 5.56 20.04 -4.20
N HIS A 141 4.30 20.23 -3.80
CA HIS A 141 3.17 19.34 -4.14
C HIS A 141 2.49 19.64 -5.48
N GLN A 142 2.84 20.74 -6.15
CA GLN A 142 2.19 21.13 -7.41
C GLN A 142 2.17 20.04 -8.50
N PRO A 143 3.27 19.32 -8.81
CA PRO A 143 3.22 18.25 -9.82
C PRO A 143 2.36 17.07 -9.35
N LEU A 144 2.26 16.85 -8.04
CA LEU A 144 1.50 15.73 -7.46
C LEU A 144 0.00 15.90 -7.64
N ILE A 145 -0.53 17.13 -7.54
CA ILE A 145 -1.96 17.38 -7.71
C ILE A 145 -2.43 16.94 -9.10
N ARG A 146 -1.64 17.27 -10.15
CA ARG A 146 -1.95 16.87 -11.52
C ARG A 146 -1.89 15.36 -11.70
N THR A 147 -0.88 14.71 -11.13
CA THR A 147 -0.75 13.25 -11.16
C THR A 147 -1.89 12.56 -10.42
N GLY A 148 -2.26 13.05 -9.24
CA GLY A 148 -3.38 12.51 -8.45
C GLY A 148 -4.71 12.60 -9.18
N LEU A 149 -4.97 13.74 -9.84
CA LEU A 149 -6.19 13.91 -10.64
C LEU A 149 -6.24 12.92 -11.82
N ARG A 150 -5.12 12.71 -12.51
CA ARG A 150 -5.02 11.72 -13.60
C ARG A 150 -5.21 10.28 -13.11
N MET A 151 -4.55 9.90 -12.02
CA MET A 151 -4.68 8.57 -11.43
C MET A 151 -6.13 8.33 -10.96
N GLY A 152 -6.73 9.33 -10.30
CA GLY A 152 -8.13 9.28 -9.86
C GLY A 152 -9.10 9.18 -11.03
N SER A 153 -8.88 9.93 -12.12
CA SER A 153 -9.74 9.83 -13.31
C SER A 153 -9.64 8.46 -13.99
N ILE A 154 -8.44 7.89 -14.10
CA ILE A 154 -8.24 6.54 -14.65
C ILE A 154 -8.94 5.50 -13.77
N ALA A 155 -8.76 5.58 -12.45
CA ALA A 155 -9.40 4.68 -11.50
C ALA A 155 -10.93 4.73 -11.63
N LEU A 156 -11.50 5.93 -11.70
CA LEU A 156 -12.94 6.14 -11.85
C LEU A 156 -13.45 5.58 -13.19
N MET A 157 -12.70 5.79 -14.28
CA MET A 157 -13.05 5.24 -15.60
C MET A 157 -13.06 3.72 -15.59
N LEU A 158 -12.00 3.08 -15.07
CA LEU A 158 -11.91 1.63 -14.96
C LEU A 158 -13.00 1.04 -14.06
N SER A 159 -13.26 1.69 -12.92
CA SER A 159 -14.36 1.37 -12.01
C SER A 159 -15.72 1.43 -12.72
N THR A 160 -15.97 2.47 -13.53
CA THR A 160 -17.24 2.61 -14.27
C THR A 160 -17.37 1.59 -15.39
N ILE A 161 -16.29 1.33 -16.15
CA ILE A 161 -16.28 0.33 -17.23
C ILE A 161 -16.57 -1.07 -16.67
N THR A 162 -15.91 -1.44 -15.58
CA THR A 162 -16.14 -2.74 -14.93
C THR A 162 -17.51 -2.81 -14.29
N GLY A 163 -18.06 -1.69 -13.79
CA GLY A 163 -19.45 -1.61 -13.30
C GLY A 163 -20.45 -1.83 -14.42
N TRP A 164 -20.23 -1.21 -15.58
CA TRP A 164 -21.04 -1.41 -16.78
C TRP A 164 -21.00 -2.85 -17.27
N MET A 165 -19.80 -3.46 -17.30
CA MET A 165 -19.64 -4.88 -17.63
C MET A 165 -20.41 -5.75 -16.65
N ASN A 166 -20.34 -5.46 -15.35
CA ASN A 166 -21.08 -6.21 -14.34
C ASN A 166 -22.58 -6.18 -14.62
N ILE A 167 -23.17 -5.02 -14.90
CA ILE A 167 -24.60 -4.86 -15.17
C ILE A 167 -25.01 -5.56 -16.48
N VAL A 168 -24.26 -5.35 -17.56
CA VAL A 168 -24.64 -5.87 -18.89
C VAL A 168 -24.41 -7.38 -19.01
N PHE A 169 -23.40 -7.91 -18.32
CA PHE A 169 -23.09 -9.34 -18.28
C PHE A 169 -23.62 -10.03 -17.00
N SER A 170 -24.56 -9.41 -16.27
CA SER A 170 -25.11 -9.97 -15.03
C SER A 170 -25.83 -11.33 -15.19
N ASP A 171 -26.23 -11.70 -16.42
CA ASP A 171 -26.83 -13.02 -16.70
C ASP A 171 -25.83 -14.18 -16.57
N THR A 172 -24.52 -13.89 -16.64
CA THR A 172 -23.49 -14.84 -16.22
C THR A 172 -23.42 -14.84 -14.70
N LYS A 173 -23.81 -15.96 -14.07
CA LYS A 173 -23.90 -16.16 -12.61
C LYS A 173 -22.62 -15.83 -11.81
N ASP A 174 -21.52 -15.56 -12.50
CA ASP A 174 -20.23 -15.24 -11.91
C ASP A 174 -19.81 -13.83 -12.35
N PRO A 175 -19.68 -12.87 -11.42
CA PRO A 175 -19.06 -11.59 -11.75
C PRO A 175 -17.62 -11.84 -12.21
N VAL A 176 -17.20 -11.14 -13.27
CA VAL A 176 -15.85 -11.27 -13.88
C VAL A 176 -14.75 -11.21 -12.81
N VAL A 177 -14.92 -10.36 -11.79
CA VAL A 177 -14.24 -10.42 -10.48
C VAL A 177 -15.17 -9.76 -9.44
N PRO A 178 -15.44 -10.38 -8.27
CA PRO A 178 -16.22 -9.75 -7.21
C PRO A 178 -15.64 -8.38 -6.80
N HIS A 179 -16.50 -7.37 -6.67
CA HIS A 179 -16.16 -6.02 -6.17
C HIS A 179 -15.05 -5.27 -6.95
N LEU A 180 -14.79 -5.62 -8.21
CA LEU A 180 -13.80 -4.91 -9.04
C LEU A 180 -14.18 -3.45 -9.29
N SER A 181 -15.46 -3.18 -9.55
CA SER A 181 -15.98 -1.85 -9.87
C SER A 181 -16.25 -0.98 -8.64
N GLY A 182 -16.50 -1.58 -7.48
CA GLY A 182 -17.08 -0.90 -6.33
C GLY A 182 -18.48 -0.29 -6.61
N CYS A 183 -19.09 0.27 -5.57
CA CYS A 183 -20.41 0.87 -5.64
C CYS A 183 -20.46 2.10 -6.55
N ILE A 184 -19.43 2.95 -6.54
CA ILE A 184 -19.42 4.18 -7.35
C ILE A 184 -19.40 3.83 -8.85
N GLY A 185 -18.62 2.83 -9.25
CA GLY A 185 -18.55 2.39 -10.64
C GLY A 185 -19.87 1.79 -11.13
N ILE A 186 -20.53 0.99 -10.29
CA ILE A 186 -21.86 0.41 -10.58
C ILE A 186 -22.90 1.53 -10.72
N GLU A 187 -22.91 2.49 -9.80
CA GLU A 187 -23.91 3.57 -9.82
C GLU A 187 -23.73 4.49 -11.03
N LEU A 188 -22.49 4.86 -11.36
CA LEU A 188 -22.21 5.64 -12.57
C LEU A 188 -22.62 4.89 -13.84
N ALA A 189 -22.38 3.58 -13.88
CA ALA A 189 -22.82 2.75 -14.99
C ALA A 189 -24.35 2.66 -15.08
N ASN A 190 -25.05 2.51 -13.95
CA ASN A 190 -26.52 2.55 -13.88
C ASN A 190 -27.08 3.87 -14.41
N ILE A 191 -26.49 5.01 -14.02
CA ILE A 191 -26.88 6.33 -14.53
C ILE A 191 -26.70 6.38 -16.06
N LEU A 192 -25.56 5.90 -16.57
CA LEU A 192 -25.26 5.91 -18.01
C LEU A 192 -26.25 5.04 -18.80
N ILE A 193 -26.51 3.82 -18.31
CA ILE A 193 -27.46 2.89 -18.91
C ILE A 193 -28.88 3.44 -18.82
N GLY A 194 -29.25 4.08 -17.71
CA GLY A 194 -30.57 4.66 -17.50
C GLY A 194 -30.89 5.81 -18.46
N ILE A 195 -29.89 6.61 -18.84
CA ILE A 195 -30.06 7.74 -19.76
C ILE A 195 -29.97 7.31 -21.23
N PHE A 196 -28.98 6.48 -21.59
CA PHE A 196 -28.61 6.19 -22.98
C PHE A 196 -28.90 4.75 -23.43
N GLY A 197 -29.37 3.88 -22.53
CA GLY A 197 -29.46 2.44 -22.75
C GLY A 197 -28.10 1.75 -22.77
N SER A 198 -28.08 0.42 -22.79
CA SER A 198 -26.84 -0.38 -22.76
C SER A 198 -25.94 -0.13 -23.98
N PHE A 199 -26.51 -0.02 -25.18
CA PHE A 199 -25.74 0.25 -26.40
C PHE A 199 -25.22 1.71 -26.49
N GLY A 200 -26.00 2.69 -26.03
CA GLY A 200 -25.55 4.09 -26.03
C GLY A 200 -24.45 4.34 -25.01
N SER A 201 -24.57 3.72 -23.83
CA SER A 201 -23.59 3.86 -22.75
C SER A 201 -22.21 3.28 -23.10
N VAL A 202 -22.11 2.16 -23.83
CA VAL A 202 -20.80 1.65 -24.27
C VAL A 202 -20.09 2.58 -25.25
N LEU A 203 -20.84 3.22 -26.15
CA LEU A 203 -20.26 4.18 -27.09
C LEU A 203 -19.73 5.42 -26.35
N ILE A 204 -20.49 5.93 -25.38
CA ILE A 204 -20.06 7.06 -24.53
C ILE A 204 -18.84 6.68 -23.71
N LEU A 205 -18.83 5.49 -23.08
CA LEU A 205 -17.66 4.99 -22.34
C LEU A 205 -16.44 4.89 -23.24
N PHE A 206 -16.59 4.40 -24.47
CA PHE A 206 -15.50 4.34 -25.44
C PHE A 206 -14.94 5.74 -25.76
N VAL A 207 -15.81 6.72 -26.00
CA VAL A 207 -15.38 8.11 -26.24
C VAL A 207 -14.68 8.70 -25.01
N LEU A 208 -15.20 8.47 -23.80
CA LEU A 208 -14.56 8.90 -22.55
C LEU A 208 -13.19 8.24 -22.37
N VAL A 209 -13.03 6.97 -22.76
CA VAL A 209 -11.74 6.28 -22.76
C VAL A 209 -10.75 6.96 -23.69
N VAL A 210 -11.16 7.28 -24.91
CA VAL A 210 -10.30 7.96 -25.88
C VAL A 210 -9.90 9.35 -25.38
N ILE A 211 -10.85 10.12 -24.84
CA ILE A 211 -10.58 11.44 -24.25
C ILE A 211 -9.62 11.32 -23.06
N GLY A 212 -9.87 10.37 -22.15
CA GLY A 212 -9.03 10.11 -21.00
C GLY A 212 -7.61 9.73 -21.41
N LEU A 213 -7.47 8.87 -22.43
CA LEU A 213 -6.18 8.46 -22.96
C LEU A 213 -5.42 9.64 -23.58
N MET A 214 -6.08 10.48 -24.38
CA MET A 214 -5.48 11.71 -24.94
C MET A 214 -4.99 12.66 -23.84
N LEU A 215 -5.83 12.94 -22.83
CA LEU A 215 -5.47 13.81 -21.71
C LEU A 215 -4.28 13.27 -20.88
N THR A 216 -4.07 11.95 -20.90
CA THR A 216 -3.02 11.31 -20.11
C THR A 216 -1.73 11.10 -20.91
N MET A 217 -1.83 10.79 -22.21
CA MET A 217 -0.70 10.52 -23.11
C MET A 217 0.15 11.75 -23.40
N ASP A 218 -0.44 12.94 -23.51
CA ASP A 218 0.25 14.04 -24.20
C ASP A 218 1.52 14.56 -23.53
N ARG A 219 1.74 14.44 -22.20
CA ARG A 219 2.94 15.07 -21.56
C ARG A 219 3.59 14.47 -20.31
N ASP A 220 3.00 13.53 -19.58
CA ASP A 220 3.47 13.24 -18.21
C ASP A 220 3.52 11.75 -17.82
N VAL A 221 2.91 10.87 -18.60
CA VAL A 221 2.93 9.43 -18.30
C VAL A 221 4.27 8.82 -18.66
N GLN A 222 4.87 9.21 -19.78
CA GLN A 222 6.21 8.71 -20.15
C GLN A 222 7.21 8.98 -19.02
N THR A 223 7.32 10.22 -18.56
CA THR A 223 8.25 10.58 -17.47
C THR A 223 7.87 10.07 -16.07
N SER A 224 6.63 9.62 -15.85
CA SER A 224 6.20 9.02 -14.58
C SER A 224 6.32 7.51 -14.57
N VAL A 225 6.09 6.87 -15.72
CA VAL A 225 6.32 5.43 -15.95
C VAL A 225 7.81 5.16 -15.97
N ASP A 226 8.61 5.97 -16.66
CA ASP A 226 10.08 5.85 -16.66
C ASP A 226 10.63 5.88 -15.21
N ARG A 227 10.15 6.82 -14.38
CA ARG A 227 10.57 6.92 -12.98
C ARG A 227 10.04 5.79 -12.08
N ALA A 228 8.84 5.28 -12.37
CA ALA A 228 8.28 4.16 -11.62
C ALA A 228 9.01 2.87 -11.99
N GLU A 229 9.30 2.67 -13.27
CA GLU A 229 10.10 1.59 -13.82
C GLU A 229 11.51 1.59 -13.23
N ASP A 230 12.18 2.75 -13.20
CA ASP A 230 13.48 2.92 -12.53
C ASP A 230 13.44 2.50 -11.05
N PHE A 231 12.39 2.93 -10.32
CA PHE A 231 12.20 2.58 -8.91
C PHE A 231 11.89 1.09 -8.71
N PHE A 232 11.08 0.48 -9.57
CA PHE A 232 10.76 -0.95 -9.53
C PHE A 232 11.99 -1.81 -9.83
N PHE A 233 12.82 -1.40 -10.79
CA PHE A 233 14.09 -2.06 -11.07
C PHE A 233 15.05 -1.96 -9.88
N GLU A 234 15.19 -0.79 -9.27
CA GLU A 234 16.05 -0.62 -8.09
C GLU A 234 15.55 -1.46 -6.89
N LEU A 235 14.24 -1.52 -6.68
CA LEU A 235 13.64 -2.30 -5.59
C LEU A 235 13.80 -3.81 -5.83
N ARG A 236 13.53 -4.29 -7.05
CA ARG A 236 13.73 -5.69 -7.44
C ARG A 236 15.18 -6.12 -7.23
N GLU A 237 16.12 -5.28 -7.62
CA GLU A 237 17.55 -5.56 -7.51
C GLU A 237 18.01 -5.59 -6.05
N ARG A 238 17.49 -4.69 -5.20
CA ARG A 238 17.74 -4.72 -3.75
C ARG A 238 17.16 -5.96 -3.08
N LEU A 239 15.96 -6.37 -3.48
CA LEU A 239 15.31 -7.56 -2.94
C LEU A 239 16.05 -8.84 -3.36
N SER A 240 16.45 -8.94 -4.62
CA SER A 240 17.21 -10.09 -5.12
C SER A 240 18.56 -10.18 -4.42
N ARG A 241 19.28 -9.05 -4.25
CA ARG A 241 20.53 -9.03 -3.48
C ARG A 241 20.34 -9.50 -2.04
N TRP A 242 19.28 -9.05 -1.36
CA TRP A 242 18.99 -9.47 0.03
C TRP A 242 18.63 -10.96 0.16
N ILE A 243 17.92 -11.52 -0.83
CA ILE A 243 17.59 -12.95 -0.87
C ILE A 243 18.85 -13.78 -1.15
N SER A 244 19.65 -13.39 -2.15
CA SER A 244 20.88 -14.09 -2.52
C SER A 244 21.95 -14.03 -1.43
N GLU A 245 22.02 -12.94 -0.66
CA GLU A 245 22.94 -12.79 0.48
C GLU A 245 22.56 -13.71 1.66
N ARG A 246 21.28 -14.09 1.78
CA ARG A 246 20.82 -15.09 2.76
C ARG A 246 21.03 -16.53 2.31
N GLU A 247 21.08 -16.77 1.00
CA GLU A 247 21.39 -18.08 0.44
C GLU A 247 22.90 -18.36 0.47
N SER A 248 23.73 -17.37 0.13
CA SER A 248 25.19 -17.50 0.21
C SER A 248 25.71 -17.63 1.64
N GLN A 249 25.07 -16.97 2.63
CA GLN A 249 25.40 -17.18 4.04
C GLN A 249 25.03 -18.58 4.53
N LYS A 250 23.93 -19.17 4.05
CA LYS A 250 23.57 -20.56 4.38
C LYS A 250 24.53 -21.56 3.74
N GLU A 251 24.95 -21.34 2.51
CA GLU A 251 25.93 -22.20 1.83
C GLU A 251 27.34 -22.08 2.45
N GLN A 252 27.74 -20.89 2.90
CA GLN A 252 28.99 -20.68 3.62
C GLN A 252 28.97 -21.31 5.02
N ASP A 253 27.89 -21.16 5.79
CA ASP A 253 27.72 -21.81 7.11
C ASP A 253 27.67 -23.35 7.02
N ILE A 254 27.10 -23.89 5.94
CA ILE A 254 27.05 -25.35 5.68
C ILE A 254 28.44 -25.87 5.25
N SER A 255 29.19 -25.09 4.45
CA SER A 255 30.54 -25.44 4.00
C SER A 255 31.57 -25.32 5.13
N GLU A 256 31.46 -24.30 5.99
CA GLU A 256 32.33 -24.11 7.17
C GLU A 256 32.11 -25.24 8.21
N LYS A 257 30.87 -25.74 8.34
CA LYS A 257 30.56 -26.95 9.14
C LYS A 257 31.08 -28.27 8.56
N HIS A 258 31.60 -28.30 7.33
CA HIS A 258 32.10 -29.51 6.67
C HIS A 258 33.62 -29.51 6.43
N LEU A 259 34.36 -28.56 6.99
CA LEU A 259 35.82 -28.64 7.05
C LEU A 259 36.23 -29.84 7.94
N PRO A 260 36.98 -30.82 7.42
CA PRO A 260 37.44 -31.94 8.22
C PRO A 260 38.35 -31.44 9.34
N PHE A 261 38.05 -31.91 10.56
CA PHE A 261 38.87 -31.79 11.75
C PHE A 261 40.35 -32.02 11.40
N THR A 262 41.15 -30.96 11.34
CA THR A 262 42.60 -31.09 11.35
C THR A 262 42.98 -31.52 12.76
N THR A 263 43.45 -32.76 12.89
CA THR A 263 43.92 -33.34 14.15
C THR A 263 44.96 -32.43 14.81
N PRO A 264 44.78 -32.04 16.09
CA PRO A 264 45.76 -31.28 16.83
C PRO A 264 47.10 -32.02 16.92
N LYS A 265 48.21 -31.29 16.77
CA LYS A 265 49.56 -31.77 17.00
C LYS A 265 49.69 -32.28 18.44
N GLU A 266 49.79 -33.59 18.63
CA GLU A 266 50.33 -34.17 19.86
C GLU A 266 51.86 -34.11 19.82
N GLY A 267 52.41 -33.34 20.77
CA GLY A 267 53.82 -33.33 21.07
C GLY A 267 54.20 -34.51 21.95
N ILE A 268 55.25 -35.21 21.52
CA ILE A 268 56.33 -35.78 22.34
C ILE A 268 55.91 -36.80 23.42
N PHE A 269 55.95 -38.08 23.04
CA PHE A 269 56.51 -39.11 23.93
C PHE A 269 57.40 -40.06 23.12
N SER A 270 58.70 -40.00 23.41
CA SER A 270 59.75 -40.85 22.85
C SER A 270 59.89 -42.09 23.73
N ARG A 271 59.78 -43.31 23.17
CA ARG A 271 60.70 -44.41 23.51
C ARG A 271 60.58 -45.68 22.64
N SER A 272 61.72 -46.03 22.04
CA SER A 272 62.32 -47.37 21.92
C SER A 272 61.65 -48.45 21.06
N THR A 273 62.29 -48.68 19.91
CA THR A 273 62.92 -49.94 19.46
C THR A 273 62.28 -51.26 19.90
N GLY A 274 61.85 -52.07 18.92
CA GLY A 274 61.69 -53.51 19.11
C GLY A 274 60.76 -54.20 18.11
N GLU A 275 61.36 -54.73 17.06
CA GLU A 275 61.06 -56.07 16.50
C GLU A 275 59.77 -56.32 15.69
N ILE A 276 59.98 -56.79 14.45
CA ILE A 276 58.97 -57.31 13.53
C ILE A 276 58.95 -58.84 13.68
N THR A 277 57.78 -59.43 13.92
CA THR A 277 57.45 -60.82 13.51
C THR A 277 55.91 -60.97 13.34
N PRO A 278 55.41 -61.92 12.51
CA PRO A 278 54.17 -61.74 11.74
C PRO A 278 52.97 -62.65 12.11
N VAL A 279 51.74 -62.17 11.78
CA VAL A 279 50.48 -62.91 11.38
C VAL A 279 49.77 -63.73 12.49
N PRO A 280 48.40 -63.83 12.62
CA PRO A 280 47.40 -64.03 11.56
C PRO A 280 46.06 -63.24 11.62
N GLN A 281 45.42 -63.11 10.44
CA GLN A 281 43.99 -62.80 10.30
C GLN A 281 43.13 -63.98 10.79
N PRO A 282 41.96 -63.70 11.39
CA PRO A 282 40.81 -64.57 11.22
C PRO A 282 39.52 -63.81 10.83
N GLU A 283 38.96 -64.27 9.71
CA GLU A 283 37.54 -64.49 9.41
C GLU A 283 36.48 -63.40 9.68
N ALA A 284 35.90 -62.93 8.58
CA ALA A 284 34.64 -62.20 8.52
C ALA A 284 33.46 -63.05 9.04
N GLN A 285 32.64 -62.46 9.90
CA GLN A 285 31.32 -63.01 10.27
C GLN A 285 30.19 -62.32 9.47
N PRO A 286 29.11 -63.03 9.13
CA PRO A 286 28.27 -62.72 7.97
C PRO A 286 27.18 -61.67 8.22
N LEU A 287 26.78 -61.01 7.12
CA LEU A 287 25.64 -60.10 6.99
C LEU A 287 24.33 -60.73 7.52
N VAL A 288 23.68 -60.05 8.46
CA VAL A 288 22.25 -60.27 8.74
C VAL A 288 21.44 -59.27 7.93
N THR A 289 20.95 -59.73 6.78
CA THR A 289 19.92 -59.06 5.97
C THR A 289 18.61 -59.03 6.74
N ARG A 290 18.10 -57.84 7.07
CA ARG A 290 16.69 -57.67 7.46
C ARG A 290 15.89 -57.18 6.25
N SER A 291 15.03 -58.04 5.75
CA SER A 291 14.01 -57.75 4.75
C SER A 291 12.85 -56.94 5.36
N PHE A 292 12.42 -55.88 4.68
CA PHE A 292 11.18 -55.16 4.98
C PHE A 292 10.02 -55.80 4.19
N PRO A 293 8.83 -56.01 4.78
CA PRO A 293 7.69 -56.54 4.06
C PRO A 293 7.05 -55.48 3.15
N ALA A 294 6.65 -55.92 1.95
CA ALA A 294 6.05 -55.10 0.91
C ALA A 294 4.67 -54.56 1.32
N LEU A 295 4.45 -53.27 1.06
CA LEU A 295 3.20 -52.57 1.26
C LEU A 295 2.20 -52.96 0.16
N VAL A 296 1.14 -53.69 0.52
CA VAL A 296 0.07 -54.14 -0.37
C VAL A 296 -0.84 -52.95 -0.72
N ILE A 297 -0.90 -52.59 -2.00
CA ILE A 297 -1.84 -51.62 -2.55
C ILE A 297 -3.15 -52.36 -2.85
N SER A 298 -4.22 -52.03 -2.15
CA SER A 298 -5.58 -52.51 -2.44
C SER A 298 -6.23 -51.67 -3.54
N THR A 299 -6.48 -52.27 -4.70
CA THR A 299 -7.29 -51.73 -5.80
C THR A 299 -8.80 -51.78 -5.44
N PRO A 300 -9.61 -50.77 -5.80
CA PRO A 300 -11.06 -50.86 -5.64
C PRO A 300 -11.67 -51.71 -6.76
N GLN A 301 -12.50 -52.69 -6.41
CA GLN A 301 -13.31 -53.44 -7.38
C GLN A 301 -14.47 -52.60 -7.89
N ALA A 302 -14.60 -52.51 -9.22
CA ALA A 302 -15.77 -52.02 -9.91
C ALA A 302 -16.79 -53.16 -10.06
N SER A 303 -17.95 -53.04 -9.41
CA SER A 303 -19.10 -53.92 -9.60
C SER A 303 -20.00 -53.37 -10.71
N PHE A 304 -20.02 -54.06 -11.84
CA PHE A 304 -21.01 -53.91 -12.91
C PHE A 304 -22.25 -54.76 -12.57
N GLU A 305 -23.43 -54.15 -12.60
CA GLU A 305 -24.73 -54.83 -12.59
C GLU A 305 -25.44 -54.56 -13.93
N PRO A 306 -25.85 -55.58 -14.69
CA PRO A 306 -26.67 -55.39 -15.88
C PRO A 306 -28.14 -55.67 -15.55
N THR A 307 -29.00 -54.66 -15.60
CA THR A 307 -30.45 -54.86 -15.57
C THR A 307 -30.99 -54.89 -17.00
N ALA A 308 -31.36 -56.08 -17.45
CA ALA A 308 -32.12 -56.31 -18.67
C ALA A 308 -33.63 -56.18 -18.39
N THR A 309 -34.32 -55.72 -19.43
CA THR A 309 -35.76 -55.49 -19.62
C THR A 309 -36.60 -56.77 -19.55
N PRO A 310 -37.94 -56.65 -19.57
CA PRO A 310 -38.66 -56.61 -20.85
C PRO A 310 -39.41 -55.29 -21.12
#